data_AF-A0A967T283-F1
#
_entry.id   AF-A0A967T283-F1
#
_cell.length_a   1.000
_cell.length_b   1.000
_cell.length_c   1.000
_cell.angle_alpha   90.00
_cell.angle_beta   90.00
_cell.angle_gamma   90.00
#
_symmetry.space_group_name_H-M   'P 1'
#
loop_
_entity.id
_entity.type
_entity.pdbx_description
1 polymer ?
#
loop_
_entity_poly.entity_id
_entity_poly.type
_entity_poly.pdbx_seq_one_letter_code
_entity_poly.pdbx_strand_id
1 'polypeptide(L)'
;MAKPVIISVDDEPQVLNSIVRDLRQKYSKDYRIMRAGSGKEALDIIGQLKNRNEAVALFVVDQRMPQMEGTELLTEARKFYPDAKKVLLTAYADTEAAITSINSIELDYYLLKPWDPPEELLYPVLDDLLSDWQANFSPPYDGIRVAGTLWSATSHNVKDFLARNRVPYQWMDIELDSEAQLLVENVQKGKKQLPVVFFPDGEVLINPNYQEIAAKVGLKTEASAPYYDFIIIGGGPAGLGAAVYGASEGLKTLLIEKEATGGQAGTSSRIENYLGFPRGISGSDLARRATDQSVRLGCEILTAQEVTNVKLDPPYKVVCLKDNKEITTKAVLIATGVTLRELNAPGIQRLTGAGVYYGAALTEASNYKDQHVFVVGGANSAGQGAMYFARFSSKVTMLVRGGSLTTSMSHYLIDQIEAQENIEVLTNTEVVEVSGENRLEKITYSDNISGEKVTVPAAALYIFIGAVPHTEMVEG
;
A
#
# COMPACT_ATOMS: atom_id res chain seq x y z
N MET A 1 4.15 -11.73 21.89
CA MET A 1 2.99 -12.55 21.47
C MET A 1 2.03 -12.67 22.63
N ALA A 2 0.75 -12.42 22.38
CA ALA A 2 -0.31 -12.74 23.33
C ALA A 2 -0.33 -14.25 23.60
N LYS A 3 -0.70 -14.66 24.82
CA LYS A 3 -0.91 -16.07 25.15
C LYS A 3 -2.06 -16.61 24.29
N PRO A 4 -1.94 -17.79 23.67
CA PRO A 4 -3.06 -18.43 23.00
C PRO A 4 -4.24 -18.61 23.95
N VAL A 5 -5.45 -18.61 23.39
CA VAL A 5 -6.69 -18.59 24.15
C VAL A 5 -7.26 -20.00 24.27
N ILE A 6 -7.76 -20.34 25.46
CA ILE A 6 -8.66 -21.46 25.68
C ILE A 6 -10.05 -20.87 25.96
N ILE A 7 -11.04 -21.25 25.17
CA ILE A 7 -12.42 -20.79 25.33
C ILE A 7 -13.25 -21.92 25.94
N SER A 8 -13.85 -21.64 27.10
CA SER A 8 -14.83 -22.53 27.71
C SER A 8 -16.24 -21.96 27.58
N VAL A 9 -17.19 -22.80 27.15
CA VAL A 9 -18.58 -22.40 26.90
C VAL A 9 -19.52 -23.42 27.54
N ASP A 10 -20.37 -22.96 28.45
CA ASP A 10 -21.39 -23.77 29.12
C ASP A 10 -22.47 -22.81 29.67
N ASP A 11 -23.75 -23.13 29.49
CA ASP A 11 -24.87 -22.28 29.92
C ASP A 11 -25.19 -22.43 31.42
N GLU A 12 -24.72 -23.50 32.06
CA GLU A 12 -24.82 -23.71 33.49
C GLU A 12 -23.68 -22.97 34.24
N PRO A 13 -23.97 -21.89 34.99
CA PRO A 13 -22.91 -21.07 35.59
C PRO A 13 -22.02 -21.83 36.58
N GLN A 14 -22.56 -22.87 37.24
CA GLN A 14 -21.81 -23.68 38.19
C GLN A 14 -20.76 -24.54 37.46
N VAL A 15 -21.15 -25.16 36.36
CA VAL A 15 -20.28 -26.01 35.53
C VAL A 15 -19.21 -25.16 34.85
N LEU A 16 -19.61 -24.04 34.23
CA LEU A 16 -18.69 -23.07 33.61
C LEU A 16 -17.64 -22.55 34.61
N ASN A 17 -18.05 -22.21 35.83
CA ASN A 17 -17.11 -21.72 36.84
C ASN A 17 -16.17 -22.82 37.33
N SER A 18 -16.63 -24.07 37.42
CA SER A 18 -15.77 -25.20 37.81
C SER A 18 -14.70 -25.46 36.75
N ILE A 19 -15.10 -25.61 35.48
CA ILE A 19 -14.15 -25.90 34.40
C ILE A 19 -13.16 -24.73 34.23
N VAL A 20 -13.61 -23.48 34.30
CA VAL A 20 -12.73 -22.31 34.19
C VAL A 20 -11.74 -22.24 35.36
N ARG A 21 -12.15 -22.63 36.57
CA ARG A 21 -11.25 -22.71 37.73
C ARG A 21 -10.15 -23.74 37.49
N ASP A 22 -10.52 -24.94 37.07
CA ASP A 22 -9.58 -26.05 36.85
C ASP A 22 -8.62 -25.70 35.68
N LEU A 23 -9.16 -25.14 34.58
CA LEU A 23 -8.36 -24.63 33.47
C LEU A 23 -7.38 -23.53 33.90
N ARG A 24 -7.81 -22.58 34.73
CA ARG A 24 -6.92 -21.52 35.24
C ARG A 24 -5.84 -22.06 36.17
N GLN A 25 -6.16 -23.05 36.99
CA GLN A 25 -5.23 -23.66 37.92
C GLN A 25 -4.05 -24.31 37.17
N LYS A 26 -4.31 -25.02 36.07
CA LYS A 26 -3.29 -25.73 35.30
C LYS A 26 -2.66 -24.89 34.18
N TYR A 27 -3.44 -24.11 33.42
CA TYR A 27 -3.01 -23.56 32.12
C TYR A 27 -2.79 -22.04 32.09
N SER A 28 -3.11 -21.28 33.15
CA SER A 28 -3.02 -19.80 33.14
C SER A 28 -1.62 -19.23 32.91
N LYS A 29 -0.58 -20.05 33.14
CA LYS A 29 0.82 -19.68 32.88
C LYS A 29 1.07 -19.49 31.38
N ASP A 30 0.52 -20.35 30.54
CA ASP A 30 0.83 -20.40 29.10
C ASP A 30 -0.34 -19.98 28.22
N TYR A 31 -1.57 -20.03 28.75
CA TYR A 31 -2.81 -19.72 28.02
C TYR A 31 -3.66 -18.65 28.71
N ARG A 32 -4.44 -17.92 27.91
CA ARG A 32 -5.49 -17.02 28.43
C ARG A 32 -6.82 -17.76 28.44
N ILE A 33 -7.48 -17.82 29.59
CA ILE A 33 -8.76 -18.53 29.73
C ILE A 33 -9.92 -17.56 29.57
N MET A 34 -10.71 -17.74 28.51
CA MET A 34 -11.95 -17.00 28.25
C MET A 34 -13.16 -17.88 28.52
N ARG A 35 -14.25 -17.24 28.96
CA ARG A 35 -15.51 -17.91 29.29
C ARG A 35 -16.65 -17.27 28.49
N ALA A 36 -17.64 -18.07 28.11
CA ALA A 36 -18.90 -17.61 27.55
C ALA A 36 -20.05 -18.45 28.14
N GLY A 37 -21.16 -17.81 28.51
CA GLY A 37 -22.35 -18.47 29.03
C GLY A 37 -23.36 -18.87 27.96
N SER A 38 -23.04 -18.67 26.68
CA SER A 38 -23.89 -19.05 25.55
C SER A 38 -23.08 -19.16 24.26
N GLY A 39 -23.60 -19.90 23.28
CA GLY A 39 -22.98 -19.99 21.95
C GLY A 39 -22.85 -18.64 21.25
N LYS A 40 -23.84 -17.74 21.41
CA LYS A 40 -23.79 -16.38 20.84
C LYS A 40 -22.65 -15.54 21.43
N GLU A 41 -22.48 -15.55 22.75
CA GLU A 41 -21.39 -14.85 23.42
C GLU A 41 -20.03 -15.41 22.98
N ALA A 42 -19.94 -16.74 22.79
CA ALA A 42 -18.73 -17.37 22.28
C ALA A 42 -18.38 -16.92 20.85
N LEU A 43 -19.36 -16.82 19.94
CA LEU A 43 -19.15 -16.31 18.58
C LEU A 43 -18.68 -14.85 18.56
N ASP A 44 -19.24 -14.00 19.43
CA ASP A 44 -18.80 -12.61 19.57
C ASP A 44 -17.33 -12.55 20.04
N ILE A 45 -16.94 -13.41 20.99
CA ILE A 45 -15.55 -13.55 21.44
C ILE A 45 -14.65 -14.02 20.30
N ILE A 46 -15.03 -15.08 19.58
CA ILE A 46 -14.28 -15.63 18.44
C ILE A 46 -14.01 -14.54 17.39
N GLY A 47 -15.03 -13.75 17.05
CA GLY A 47 -14.91 -12.62 16.13
C GLY A 47 -13.91 -11.56 16.62
N GLN A 48 -13.99 -11.17 17.90
CA GLN A 48 -13.05 -10.22 18.50
C GLN A 48 -11.60 -10.74 18.48
N LEU A 49 -11.39 -12.01 18.81
CA LEU A 49 -10.08 -12.64 18.78
C LEU A 49 -9.50 -12.68 17.37
N LYS A 50 -10.31 -13.02 16.36
CA LYS A 50 -9.84 -13.13 14.97
C LYS A 50 -9.47 -11.75 14.41
N ASN A 51 -10.24 -10.71 14.78
CA ASN A 51 -9.91 -9.32 14.45
C ASN A 51 -8.57 -8.90 15.05
N ARG A 52 -8.28 -9.31 16.28
CA ARG A 52 -6.98 -9.08 16.96
C ARG A 52 -5.87 -10.05 16.54
N ASN A 53 -6.17 -10.98 15.63
CA ASN A 53 -5.26 -12.04 15.21
C ASN A 53 -4.73 -12.90 16.37
N GLU A 54 -5.52 -13.08 17.42
CA GLU A 54 -5.14 -13.89 18.56
C GLU A 54 -5.39 -15.37 18.28
N ALA A 55 -4.44 -16.23 18.64
CA ALA A 55 -4.58 -17.67 18.45
C ALA A 55 -5.55 -18.28 19.47
N VAL A 56 -6.44 -19.16 19.02
CA VAL A 56 -7.23 -20.04 19.90
C VAL A 56 -6.62 -21.44 19.82
N ALA A 57 -6.25 -21.98 20.98
CA ALA A 57 -5.65 -23.30 21.08
C ALA A 57 -6.69 -24.41 21.28
N LEU A 58 -7.73 -24.12 22.07
CA LEU A 58 -8.70 -25.12 22.49
C LEU A 58 -10.07 -24.50 22.77
N PHE A 59 -11.11 -25.17 22.28
CA PHE A 59 -12.50 -24.97 22.66
C PHE A 59 -12.94 -26.10 23.59
N VAL A 60 -13.54 -25.75 24.73
CA VAL A 60 -14.19 -26.70 25.65
C VAL A 60 -15.66 -26.29 25.77
N VAL A 61 -16.54 -27.00 25.08
CA VAL A 61 -17.91 -26.54 24.82
C VAL A 61 -18.92 -27.56 25.32
N ASP A 62 -19.95 -27.12 26.05
CA ASP A 62 -21.07 -27.98 26.40
C ASP A 62 -21.91 -28.38 25.19
N GLN A 63 -22.35 -29.64 25.16
CA GLN A 63 -23.19 -30.13 24.08
C GLN A 63 -24.55 -29.42 24.06
N ARG A 64 -25.26 -29.36 25.20
CA ARG A 64 -26.67 -29.00 25.27
C ARG A 64 -26.86 -27.60 25.84
N MET A 65 -26.65 -26.60 24.99
CA MET A 65 -26.90 -25.21 25.36
C MET A 65 -28.18 -24.67 24.70
N PRO A 66 -28.94 -23.79 25.38
CA PRO A 66 -30.09 -23.12 24.79
C PRO A 66 -29.72 -22.35 23.51
N GLN A 67 -30.62 -22.39 22.52
CA GLN A 67 -30.55 -21.67 21.24
C GLN A 67 -29.48 -22.14 20.24
N MET A 68 -28.36 -22.72 20.69
CA MET A 68 -27.26 -23.19 19.84
C MET A 68 -26.56 -24.35 20.52
N GLU A 69 -26.56 -25.52 19.89
CA GLU A 69 -25.86 -26.71 20.40
C GLU A 69 -24.34 -26.55 20.30
N GLY A 70 -23.58 -27.24 21.16
CA GLY A 70 -22.11 -27.17 21.17
C GLY A 70 -21.49 -27.57 19.83
N THR A 71 -22.05 -28.56 19.16
CA THR A 71 -21.65 -29.00 17.81
C THR A 71 -21.86 -27.93 16.75
N GLU A 72 -22.95 -27.14 16.85
CA GLU A 72 -23.23 -26.04 15.94
C GLU A 72 -22.21 -24.90 16.15
N LEU A 73 -21.94 -24.56 17.42
CA LEU A 73 -20.92 -23.57 17.77
C LEU A 73 -19.53 -23.98 17.25
N LEU A 74 -19.11 -25.23 17.46
CA LEU A 74 -17.81 -25.73 17.01
C LEU A 74 -17.70 -25.72 15.49
N THR A 75 -18.80 -25.96 14.77
CA THR A 75 -18.85 -25.87 13.30
C THR A 75 -18.60 -24.44 12.82
N GLU A 76 -19.22 -23.44 13.47
CA GLU A 76 -18.96 -22.02 13.15
C GLU A 76 -17.56 -21.58 13.58
N ALA A 77 -17.09 -22.02 14.75
CA ALA A 77 -15.75 -21.71 15.26
C ALA A 77 -14.64 -22.23 14.34
N ARG A 78 -14.82 -23.43 13.74
CA ARG A 78 -13.88 -24.05 12.81
C ARG A 78 -13.61 -23.17 11.58
N LYS A 79 -14.61 -22.41 11.11
CA LYS A 79 -14.42 -21.47 9.99
C LYS A 79 -13.36 -20.40 10.29
N PHE A 80 -13.16 -20.07 11.55
CA PHE A 80 -12.22 -19.04 11.99
C PHE A 80 -10.90 -19.62 12.53
N TYR A 81 -10.97 -20.77 13.19
CA TYR A 81 -9.84 -21.45 13.83
C TYR A 81 -9.87 -22.95 13.48
N PRO A 82 -9.48 -23.33 12.25
CA PRO A 82 -9.52 -24.74 11.82
C PRO A 82 -8.62 -25.63 12.68
N ASP A 83 -7.43 -25.13 13.04
CA ASP A 83 -6.40 -25.87 13.77
C ASP A 83 -6.65 -25.93 15.29
N ALA A 84 -7.57 -25.13 15.84
CA ALA A 84 -7.89 -25.16 17.25
C ALA A 84 -8.48 -26.52 17.65
N LYS A 85 -8.05 -27.03 18.81
CA LYS A 85 -8.56 -28.27 19.37
C LYS A 85 -9.99 -28.10 19.86
N LYS A 86 -10.81 -29.16 19.74
CA LYS A 86 -12.25 -29.11 19.98
C LYS A 86 -12.64 -30.23 20.95
N VAL A 87 -13.06 -29.85 22.14
CA VAL A 87 -13.52 -30.75 23.19
C VAL A 87 -14.97 -30.45 23.52
N LEU A 88 -15.79 -31.51 23.50
CA LEU A 88 -17.21 -31.44 23.81
C LEU A 88 -17.47 -31.98 25.23
N LEU A 89 -18.13 -31.22 26.09
CA LEU A 89 -18.61 -31.67 27.40
C LEU A 89 -20.00 -32.30 27.23
N THR A 90 -20.19 -33.52 27.74
CA THR A 90 -21.44 -34.27 27.57
C THR A 90 -21.84 -35.04 28.84
N ALA A 91 -23.13 -35.35 28.98
CA ALA A 91 -23.66 -36.20 30.04
C ALA A 91 -23.93 -37.62 29.52
N TYR A 92 -23.99 -38.61 30.43
CA TYR A 92 -24.16 -40.05 30.13
C TYR A 92 -25.33 -40.43 29.19
N ALA A 93 -26.31 -39.55 28.98
CA ALA A 93 -27.51 -39.82 28.19
C ALA A 93 -27.38 -39.47 26.69
N ASP A 94 -26.25 -38.91 26.24
CA ASP A 94 -26.09 -38.35 24.89
C ASP A 94 -25.11 -39.11 23.98
N THR A 95 -24.65 -40.29 24.40
CA THR A 95 -23.57 -41.02 23.72
C THR A 95 -23.88 -41.38 22.25
N GLU A 96 -25.13 -41.68 21.87
CA GLU A 96 -25.46 -41.99 20.45
C GLU A 96 -25.50 -40.74 19.55
N ALA A 97 -26.02 -39.61 20.05
CA ALA A 97 -26.05 -38.34 19.32
C ALA A 97 -24.64 -37.74 19.16
N ALA A 98 -23.77 -37.92 20.16
CA ALA A 98 -22.37 -37.51 20.11
C ALA A 98 -21.59 -38.30 19.05
N ILE A 99 -21.78 -39.62 18.95
CA ILE A 99 -21.03 -40.49 18.01
C ILE A 99 -21.23 -40.10 16.54
N THR A 100 -22.44 -39.67 16.17
CA THR A 100 -22.75 -39.30 14.78
C THR A 100 -22.12 -37.96 14.37
N SER A 101 -21.96 -37.04 15.33
CA SER A 101 -21.37 -35.71 15.13
C SER A 101 -19.83 -35.71 15.11
N ILE A 102 -19.18 -36.77 15.61
CA ILE A 102 -17.71 -36.92 15.60
C ILE A 102 -17.15 -36.87 14.17
N ASN A 103 -17.83 -37.52 13.21
CA ASN A 103 -17.34 -37.63 11.83
C ASN A 103 -17.57 -36.37 10.99
N SER A 104 -18.55 -35.52 11.33
CA SER A 104 -18.87 -34.32 10.55
C SER A 104 -18.13 -33.06 11.03
N ILE A 105 -17.65 -33.03 12.28
CA ILE A 105 -17.13 -31.80 12.92
C ILE A 105 -15.61 -31.88 13.21
N GLU A 106 -14.97 -33.05 13.02
CA GLU A 106 -13.57 -33.29 13.43
C GLU A 106 -13.36 -32.91 14.90
N LEU A 107 -14.22 -33.45 15.77
CA LEU A 107 -14.05 -33.32 17.20
C LEU A 107 -12.77 -34.03 17.63
N ASP A 108 -11.91 -33.38 18.40
CA ASP A 108 -10.68 -34.01 18.90
C ASP A 108 -10.97 -34.94 20.09
N TYR A 109 -11.90 -34.59 20.98
CA TYR A 109 -12.28 -35.42 22.13
C TYR A 109 -13.65 -35.05 22.72
N TYR A 110 -14.31 -35.98 23.43
CA TYR A 110 -15.48 -35.68 24.27
C TYR A 110 -15.20 -36.05 25.73
N LEU A 111 -15.59 -35.18 26.66
CA LEU A 111 -15.41 -35.36 28.10
C LEU A 111 -16.76 -35.52 28.79
N LEU A 112 -16.84 -36.48 29.70
CA LEU A 112 -18.04 -36.74 30.49
C LEU A 112 -18.10 -35.84 31.73
N LYS A 113 -19.27 -35.27 31.98
CA LYS A 113 -19.58 -34.57 33.24
C LYS A 113 -20.05 -35.59 34.30
N PRO A 114 -19.57 -35.52 35.56
CA PRO A 114 -18.49 -34.66 36.08
C PRO A 114 -17.09 -35.25 35.82
N TRP A 115 -16.07 -34.39 35.76
CA TRP A 115 -14.66 -34.74 35.49
C TRP A 115 -13.77 -34.70 36.74
N ASP A 116 -14.35 -34.87 37.93
CA ASP A 116 -13.61 -34.92 39.19
C ASP A 116 -13.11 -36.36 39.48
N PRO A 117 -11.81 -36.58 39.78
CA PRO A 117 -10.74 -35.58 39.92
C PRO A 117 -10.18 -35.11 38.56
N PRO A 118 -9.93 -33.80 38.37
CA PRO A 118 -9.46 -33.24 37.10
C PRO A 118 -8.06 -33.75 36.72
N GLU A 119 -7.23 -34.16 37.68
CA GLU A 119 -5.91 -34.75 37.45
C GLU A 119 -5.96 -36.05 36.66
N GLU A 120 -7.06 -36.80 36.74
CA GLU A 120 -7.23 -38.08 36.05
C GLU A 120 -8.09 -37.95 34.80
N LEU A 121 -9.15 -37.14 34.85
CA LEU A 121 -10.20 -37.13 33.84
C LEU A 121 -10.14 -35.94 32.87
N LEU A 122 -9.52 -34.82 33.27
CA LEU A 122 -9.50 -33.58 32.49
C LEU A 122 -8.10 -33.27 31.95
N TYR A 123 -7.11 -33.14 32.83
CA TYR A 123 -5.79 -32.64 32.46
C TYR A 123 -5.04 -33.53 31.48
N PRO A 124 -5.00 -34.87 31.61
CA PRO A 124 -4.27 -35.71 30.67
C PRO A 124 -4.75 -35.53 29.22
N VAL A 125 -6.07 -35.48 29.03
CA VAL A 125 -6.69 -35.28 27.71
C VAL A 125 -6.32 -33.90 27.15
N LEU A 126 -6.44 -32.85 27.95
CA LEU A 126 -6.14 -31.49 27.47
C LEU A 126 -4.65 -31.26 27.27
N ASP A 127 -3.77 -31.86 28.10
CA ASP A 127 -2.32 -31.79 27.97
C ASP A 127 -1.88 -32.38 26.61
N ASP A 128 -2.41 -33.55 26.23
CA ASP A 128 -2.11 -34.19 24.94
C ASP A 128 -2.57 -33.32 23.76
N LEU A 129 -3.82 -32.83 23.80
CA LEU A 129 -4.38 -31.98 22.73
C LEU A 129 -3.63 -30.66 22.58
N LEU A 130 -3.29 -30.00 23.69
CA LEU A 130 -2.56 -28.74 23.67
C LEU A 130 -1.11 -28.94 23.23
N SER A 131 -0.48 -30.07 23.57
CA SER A 131 0.85 -30.44 23.06
C SER A 131 0.83 -30.64 21.55
N ASP A 132 -0.15 -31.38 21.03
CA ASP A 132 -0.34 -31.57 19.58
C ASP A 132 -0.59 -30.26 18.84
N TRP A 133 -1.36 -29.36 19.44
CA TRP A 133 -1.59 -28.02 18.91
C TRP A 133 -0.30 -27.21 18.86
N GLN A 134 0.45 -27.17 19.98
CA GLN A 134 1.73 -26.44 20.06
C GLN A 134 2.75 -26.94 19.04
N ALA A 135 2.82 -28.25 18.79
CA ALA A 135 3.76 -28.84 17.84
C ALA A 135 3.54 -28.36 16.39
N ASN A 136 2.30 -27.99 16.04
CA ASN A 136 1.91 -27.53 14.71
C ASN A 136 1.60 -26.03 14.64
N PHE A 137 1.69 -25.33 15.77
CA PHE A 137 1.31 -23.92 15.87
C PHE A 137 2.34 -23.01 15.22
N SER A 138 1.92 -22.33 14.15
CA SER A 138 2.62 -21.17 13.60
C SER A 138 1.98 -19.90 14.15
N PRO A 139 2.71 -19.05 14.89
CA PRO A 139 2.15 -17.82 15.43
C PRO A 139 1.58 -16.94 14.32
N PRO A 140 0.35 -16.42 14.48
CA PRO A 140 -0.24 -15.53 13.51
C PRO A 140 0.58 -14.22 13.42
N TYR A 141 0.56 -13.58 12.25
CA TYR A 141 1.29 -12.32 12.02
C TYR A 141 0.76 -11.20 12.93
N ASP A 142 1.57 -10.73 13.88
CA ASP A 142 1.19 -9.76 14.92
C ASP A 142 1.26 -8.29 14.44
N GLY A 143 1.10 -8.05 13.14
CA GLY A 143 1.23 -6.73 12.52
C GLY A 143 -0.02 -6.29 11.76
N ILE A 144 0.11 -5.19 11.01
CA ILE A 144 -0.98 -4.65 10.20
C ILE A 144 -1.28 -5.61 9.05
N ARG A 145 -2.55 -5.97 8.85
CA ARG A 145 -2.98 -6.81 7.73
C ARG A 145 -3.88 -6.02 6.80
N VAL A 146 -3.65 -6.12 5.50
CA VAL A 146 -4.41 -5.43 4.46
C VAL A 146 -5.12 -6.47 3.62
N ALA A 147 -6.45 -6.52 3.71
CA ALA A 147 -7.29 -7.39 2.90
C ALA A 147 -7.87 -6.62 1.71
N GLY A 148 -7.75 -7.18 0.51
CA GLY A 148 -8.30 -6.58 -0.70
C GLY A 148 -8.22 -7.53 -1.88
N THR A 149 -8.43 -7.00 -3.08
CA THR A 149 -8.22 -7.74 -4.34
C THR A 149 -6.97 -7.23 -5.04
N LEU A 150 -6.31 -8.10 -5.81
CA LEU A 150 -5.08 -7.75 -6.53
C LEU A 150 -5.27 -6.58 -7.49
N TRP A 151 -6.40 -6.57 -8.22
CA TRP A 151 -6.73 -5.63 -9.29
C TRP A 151 -7.58 -4.46 -8.78
N SER A 152 -7.15 -3.82 -7.69
CA SER A 152 -7.85 -2.70 -7.07
C SER A 152 -6.91 -1.53 -6.83
N ALA A 153 -7.24 -0.37 -7.42
CA ALA A 153 -6.48 0.87 -7.24
C ALA A 153 -6.44 1.31 -5.77
N THR A 154 -7.58 1.21 -5.06
CA THR A 154 -7.63 1.56 -3.62
C THR A 154 -6.77 0.61 -2.78
N SER A 155 -6.75 -0.68 -3.11
CA SER A 155 -5.87 -1.66 -2.44
C SER A 155 -4.40 -1.39 -2.73
N HIS A 156 -4.05 -1.02 -3.96
CA HIS A 156 -2.69 -0.62 -4.31
C HIS A 156 -2.26 0.63 -3.54
N ASN A 157 -3.10 1.67 -3.48
CA ASN A 157 -2.79 2.92 -2.80
C ASN A 157 -2.48 2.72 -1.31
N VAL A 158 -3.27 1.91 -0.60
CA VAL A 158 -3.02 1.59 0.82
C VAL A 158 -1.70 0.83 1.00
N LYS A 159 -1.45 -0.17 0.15
CA LYS A 159 -0.20 -0.95 0.17
C LYS A 159 1.03 -0.09 -0.12
N ASP A 160 0.95 0.76 -1.13
CA ASP A 160 2.03 1.66 -1.53
C ASP A 160 2.30 2.69 -0.42
N PHE A 161 1.25 3.29 0.15
CA PHE A 161 1.37 4.23 1.26
C PHE A 161 2.07 3.62 2.47
N LEU A 162 1.66 2.43 2.91
CA LEU A 162 2.30 1.72 4.02
C LEU A 162 3.76 1.38 3.70
N ALA A 163 4.04 0.85 2.50
CA ALA A 163 5.39 0.48 2.08
C ALA A 163 6.32 1.70 2.03
N ARG A 164 5.89 2.80 1.41
CA ARG A 164 6.70 4.03 1.26
C ARG A 164 6.93 4.74 2.59
N ASN A 165 6.01 4.61 3.55
CA ASN A 165 6.19 5.08 4.92
C ASN A 165 6.84 4.04 5.86
N ARG A 166 7.32 2.91 5.32
CA ARG A 166 8.00 1.82 6.04
C ARG A 166 7.19 1.22 7.18
N VAL A 167 5.88 1.19 7.01
CA VAL A 167 4.98 0.50 7.91
C VAL A 167 4.83 -0.94 7.41
N PRO A 168 5.35 -1.94 8.14
CA PRO A 168 5.27 -3.33 7.70
C PRO A 168 3.83 -3.83 7.75
N TYR A 169 3.42 -4.57 6.72
CA TYR A 169 2.09 -5.16 6.64
C TYR A 169 2.11 -6.52 5.95
N GLN A 170 1.08 -7.32 6.22
CA GLN A 170 0.78 -8.55 5.50
C GLN A 170 -0.34 -8.28 4.50
N TRP A 171 -0.14 -8.65 3.23
CA TRP A 171 -1.20 -8.63 2.22
C TRP A 171 -2.02 -9.91 2.30
N MET A 172 -3.35 -9.77 2.26
CA MET A 172 -4.29 -10.88 2.21
C MET A 172 -5.21 -10.69 0.99
N ASP A 173 -5.15 -11.61 0.03
CA ASP A 173 -5.95 -11.55 -1.18
C ASP A 173 -7.25 -12.32 -0.99
N ILE A 174 -8.38 -11.61 -0.90
CA ILE A 174 -9.67 -12.23 -0.59
C ILE A 174 -10.20 -13.14 -1.70
N GLU A 175 -9.63 -13.08 -2.92
CA GLU A 175 -10.03 -13.97 -4.02
C GLU A 175 -9.30 -15.31 -3.95
N LEU A 176 -8.15 -15.36 -3.27
CA LEU A 176 -7.31 -16.54 -3.17
C LEU A 176 -7.29 -17.14 -1.76
N ASP A 177 -7.67 -16.36 -0.75
CA ASP A 177 -7.61 -16.72 0.66
C ASP A 177 -9.02 -16.67 1.28
N SER A 178 -9.58 -17.86 1.54
CA SER A 178 -10.89 -18.02 2.18
C SER A 178 -10.92 -17.48 3.61
N GLU A 179 -9.80 -17.50 4.34
CA GLU A 179 -9.75 -16.89 5.68
C GLU A 179 -9.82 -15.37 5.59
N ALA A 180 -9.11 -14.78 4.63
CA ALA A 180 -9.17 -13.35 4.37
C ALA A 180 -10.59 -12.91 3.97
N GLN A 181 -11.27 -13.72 3.15
CA GLN A 181 -12.66 -13.48 2.78
C GLN A 181 -13.59 -13.46 4.00
N LEU A 182 -13.52 -14.50 4.85
CA LEU A 182 -14.33 -14.59 6.07
C LEU A 182 -14.07 -13.43 7.04
N LEU A 183 -12.80 -13.02 7.17
CA LEU A 183 -12.40 -11.89 8.00
C LEU A 183 -13.06 -10.58 7.55
N VAL A 184 -13.10 -10.32 6.23
CA VAL A 184 -13.77 -9.15 5.66
C VAL A 184 -15.29 -9.23 5.84
N GLU A 185 -15.89 -10.40 5.60
CA GLU A 185 -17.34 -10.61 5.75
C GLU A 185 -17.84 -10.34 7.18
N ASN A 186 -17.09 -10.81 8.19
CA ASN A 186 -17.39 -10.61 9.60
C ASN A 186 -17.45 -9.13 9.99
N VAL A 187 -16.54 -8.31 9.46
CA VAL A 187 -16.50 -6.88 9.80
C VAL A 187 -17.58 -6.11 9.06
N GLN A 188 -17.86 -6.46 7.80
CA GLN A 188 -18.68 -5.62 6.93
C GLN A 188 -20.17 -5.97 6.87
N LYS A 189 -20.62 -7.06 7.53
CA LYS A 189 -22.04 -7.47 7.61
C LYS A 189 -22.77 -7.41 6.26
N GLY A 190 -22.10 -7.83 5.18
CA GLY A 190 -22.66 -7.89 3.82
C GLY A 190 -22.38 -6.69 2.90
N LYS A 191 -21.67 -5.64 3.35
CA LYS A 191 -21.09 -4.62 2.45
C LYS A 191 -19.72 -5.13 1.95
N LYS A 192 -19.35 -4.82 0.70
CA LYS A 192 -18.04 -5.17 0.11
C LYS A 192 -17.25 -3.91 -0.26
N GLN A 193 -16.78 -3.17 0.74
CA GLN A 193 -15.91 -2.00 0.57
C GLN A 193 -14.46 -2.41 0.82
N LEU A 194 -13.58 -2.20 -0.15
CA LEU A 194 -12.19 -2.63 -0.08
C LEU A 194 -11.23 -1.46 -0.36
N PRO A 195 -10.01 -1.48 0.20
CA PRO A 195 -9.44 -2.52 1.08
C PRO A 195 -9.93 -2.41 2.53
N VAL A 196 -9.68 -3.44 3.33
CA VAL A 196 -9.86 -3.45 4.79
C VAL A 196 -8.50 -3.55 5.46
N VAL A 197 -8.22 -2.68 6.42
CA VAL A 197 -6.97 -2.67 7.19
C VAL A 197 -7.25 -3.08 8.62
N PHE A 198 -6.63 -4.17 9.06
CA PHE A 198 -6.74 -4.72 10.41
C PHE A 198 -5.49 -4.34 11.20
N PHE A 199 -5.69 -3.77 12.38
CA PHE A 199 -4.61 -3.34 13.27
C PHE A 199 -4.40 -4.34 14.41
N PRO A 200 -3.18 -4.41 14.99
CA PRO A 200 -2.88 -5.34 16.09
C PRO A 200 -3.74 -5.15 17.34
N ASP A 201 -4.28 -3.95 17.57
CA ASP A 201 -5.19 -3.66 18.69
C ASP A 201 -6.64 -4.13 18.45
N GLY A 202 -6.93 -4.69 17.27
CA GLY A 202 -8.23 -5.18 16.85
C GLY A 202 -9.13 -4.12 16.22
N GLU A 203 -8.68 -2.87 16.10
CA GLU A 203 -9.39 -1.88 15.30
C GLU A 203 -9.29 -2.19 13.81
N VAL A 204 -10.29 -1.72 13.07
CA VAL A 204 -10.40 -1.99 11.63
C VAL A 204 -10.79 -0.71 10.91
N LEU A 205 -10.10 -0.42 9.81
CA LEU A 205 -10.47 0.65 8.88
C LEU A 205 -10.96 0.05 7.56
N ILE A 206 -12.09 0.55 7.07
CA ILE A 206 -12.72 0.09 5.81
C ILE A 206 -12.58 1.19 4.77
N ASN A 207 -11.94 0.86 3.64
CA ASN A 207 -11.59 1.79 2.57
C ASN A 207 -11.00 3.14 3.08
N PRO A 208 -9.96 3.09 3.94
CA PRO A 208 -9.45 4.30 4.56
C PRO A 208 -8.73 5.22 3.59
N ASN A 209 -8.73 6.51 3.91
CA ASN A 209 -7.83 7.48 3.31
C ASN A 209 -6.45 7.49 4.02
N TYR A 210 -5.48 8.20 3.45
CA TYR A 210 -4.12 8.26 4.00
C TYR A 210 -4.03 8.88 5.40
N GLN A 211 -4.88 9.85 5.74
CA GLN A 211 -4.87 10.48 7.07
C GLN A 211 -5.31 9.50 8.16
N GLU A 212 -6.34 8.71 7.90
CA GLU A 212 -6.83 7.67 8.83
C GLU A 212 -5.75 6.63 9.10
N ILE A 213 -5.07 6.16 8.05
CA ILE A 213 -3.95 5.21 8.18
C ILE A 213 -2.79 5.86 8.92
N ALA A 214 -2.38 7.07 8.52
CA ALA A 214 -1.25 7.78 9.11
C ALA A 214 -1.42 8.01 10.61
N ALA A 215 -2.60 8.47 11.03
CA ALA A 215 -2.92 8.66 12.44
C ALA A 215 -2.86 7.32 13.20
N LYS A 216 -3.39 6.24 12.61
CA LYS A 216 -3.44 4.93 13.26
C LYS A 216 -2.07 4.26 13.40
N VAL A 217 -1.16 4.48 12.46
CA VAL A 217 0.20 3.91 12.47
C VAL A 217 1.24 4.80 13.15
N GLY A 218 0.81 5.92 13.75
CA GLY A 218 1.66 6.81 14.53
C GLY A 218 2.52 7.77 13.69
N LEU A 219 2.18 8.00 12.43
CA LEU A 219 2.79 9.07 11.64
C LEU A 219 2.27 10.42 12.12
N LYS A 220 3.13 11.44 12.10
CA LYS A 220 2.72 12.80 12.44
C LYS A 220 1.83 13.36 11.33
N THR A 221 0.57 13.60 11.67
CA THR A 221 -0.44 14.22 10.77
C THR A 221 -0.79 15.64 11.19
N GLU A 222 -0.39 16.07 12.38
CA GLU A 222 -0.70 17.38 12.93
C GLU A 222 0.58 18.14 13.30
N ALA A 223 0.59 19.44 13.03
CA ALA A 223 1.69 20.32 13.42
C ALA A 223 1.75 20.48 14.93
N SER A 224 2.95 20.37 15.50
CA SER A 224 3.18 20.62 16.92
C SER A 224 2.96 22.07 17.35
N ALA A 225 2.92 23.00 16.40
CA ALA A 225 2.78 24.41 16.63
C ALA A 225 2.03 25.14 15.50
N PRO A 226 1.38 26.28 15.80
CA PRO A 226 0.69 27.09 14.79
C PRO A 226 1.65 27.95 13.93
N TYR A 227 2.94 27.98 14.28
CA TYR A 227 3.96 28.83 13.65
C TYR A 227 5.30 28.11 13.47
N TYR A 228 5.91 28.34 12.31
CA TYR A 228 7.24 27.90 11.89
C TYR A 228 7.99 29.05 11.22
N ASP A 229 9.33 29.03 11.28
CA ASP A 229 10.14 30.01 10.55
C ASP A 229 10.14 29.70 9.05
N PHE A 230 10.13 28.40 8.70
CA PHE A 230 10.22 27.91 7.33
C PHE A 230 9.31 26.70 7.12
N ILE A 231 8.40 26.81 6.14
CA ILE A 231 7.54 25.70 5.71
C ILE A 231 7.94 25.26 4.31
N ILE A 232 8.06 23.95 4.10
CA ILE A 232 8.36 23.31 2.83
C ILE A 232 7.15 22.47 2.44
N ILE A 233 6.69 22.64 1.21
CA ILE A 233 5.53 21.93 0.68
C ILE A 233 6.03 20.93 -0.36
N GLY A 234 5.92 19.64 -0.07
CA GLY A 234 6.38 18.54 -0.91
C GLY A 234 7.67 17.90 -0.38
N GLY A 235 7.63 16.58 -0.19
CA GLY A 235 8.69 15.75 0.36
C GLY A 235 9.57 15.07 -0.68
N GLY A 236 9.69 15.62 -1.89
CA GLY A 236 10.64 15.14 -2.91
C GLY A 236 12.09 15.53 -2.59
N PRO A 237 13.07 15.23 -3.47
CA PRO A 237 14.48 15.56 -3.24
C PRO A 237 14.74 17.06 -2.98
N ALA A 238 14.01 17.94 -3.66
CA ALA A 238 14.11 19.39 -3.44
C ALA A 238 13.65 19.78 -2.02
N GLY A 239 12.48 19.29 -1.60
CA GLY A 239 11.94 19.59 -0.28
C GLY A 239 12.74 18.96 0.85
N LEU A 240 13.19 17.71 0.69
CA LEU A 240 14.04 17.03 1.66
C LEU A 240 15.41 17.72 1.79
N GLY A 241 16.00 18.17 0.68
CA GLY A 241 17.21 18.99 0.72
C GLY A 241 16.99 20.28 1.50
N ALA A 242 15.92 21.02 1.20
CA ALA A 242 15.57 22.23 1.94
C ALA A 242 15.30 21.98 3.43
N ALA A 243 14.69 20.84 3.78
CA ALA A 243 14.41 20.47 5.16
C ALA A 243 15.69 20.22 5.96
N VAL A 244 16.68 19.56 5.35
CA VAL A 244 17.99 19.35 5.96
C VAL A 244 18.67 20.70 6.24
N TYR A 245 18.71 21.61 5.25
CA TYR A 245 19.36 22.91 5.41
C TYR A 245 18.61 23.85 6.36
N GLY A 246 17.28 23.91 6.26
CA GLY A 246 16.47 24.73 7.16
C GLY A 246 16.65 24.32 8.63
N ALA A 247 16.59 23.01 8.89
CA ALA A 247 16.77 22.48 10.23
C ALA A 247 18.22 22.64 10.74
N SER A 248 19.24 22.45 9.88
CA SER A 248 20.65 22.59 10.30
C SER A 248 21.03 24.01 10.71
N GLU A 249 20.38 25.01 10.13
CA GLU A 249 20.56 26.43 10.49
C GLU A 249 19.71 26.86 11.70
N GLY A 250 19.05 25.92 12.37
CA GLY A 250 18.27 26.17 13.58
C GLY A 250 16.91 26.83 13.34
N LEU A 251 16.43 26.88 12.09
CA LEU A 251 15.08 27.34 11.81
C LEU A 251 14.06 26.32 12.31
N LYS A 252 12.97 26.80 12.90
CA LYS A 252 11.82 25.94 13.19
C LYS A 252 11.18 25.53 11.87
N THR A 253 11.53 24.35 11.37
CA THR A 253 11.27 23.90 10.01
C THR A 253 10.17 22.83 9.98
N LEU A 254 9.19 23.02 9.09
CA LEU A 254 8.12 22.07 8.81
C LEU A 254 8.18 21.63 7.35
N LEU A 255 8.15 20.32 7.10
CA LEU A 255 7.92 19.74 5.78
C LEU A 255 6.54 19.09 5.74
N ILE A 256 5.74 19.41 4.73
CA ILE A 256 4.37 18.90 4.57
C ILE A 256 4.35 18.00 3.33
N GLU A 257 3.98 16.74 3.52
CA GLU A 257 3.95 15.71 2.49
C GLU A 257 2.57 15.02 2.44
N LYS A 258 2.00 14.94 1.22
CA LYS A 258 0.64 14.43 1.00
C LYS A 258 0.54 12.91 1.04
N GLU A 259 1.64 12.20 0.83
CA GLU A 259 1.70 10.73 0.77
C GLU A 259 2.87 10.19 1.58
N ALA A 260 4.09 10.32 1.05
CA ALA A 260 5.30 9.77 1.62
C ALA A 260 6.51 10.50 1.03
N THR A 261 7.54 10.69 1.85
CA THR A 261 8.78 11.34 1.41
C THR A 261 9.46 10.55 0.29
N GLY A 262 10.13 11.28 -0.61
CA GLY A 262 10.88 10.77 -1.76
C GLY A 262 10.38 11.29 -3.10
N GLY A 263 9.11 11.70 -3.19
CA GLY A 263 8.50 12.13 -4.44
C GLY A 263 8.70 11.11 -5.56
N GLN A 264 8.85 11.59 -6.80
CA GLN A 264 9.12 10.72 -7.97
C GLN A 264 10.45 9.96 -7.87
N ALA A 265 11.48 10.54 -7.25
CA ALA A 265 12.74 9.84 -7.08
C ALA A 265 12.58 8.61 -6.18
N GLY A 266 11.70 8.69 -5.17
CA GLY A 266 11.43 7.61 -4.22
C GLY A 266 10.94 6.30 -4.84
N THR A 267 10.31 6.34 -6.02
CA THR A 267 9.80 5.16 -6.73
C THR A 267 10.82 4.53 -7.67
N SER A 268 11.99 5.17 -7.85
CA SER A 268 13.05 4.64 -8.71
C SER A 268 13.73 3.45 -8.05
N SER A 269 13.83 2.32 -8.76
CA SER A 269 14.53 1.12 -8.28
C SER A 269 16.02 1.38 -8.03
N ARG A 270 16.63 2.21 -8.89
CA ARG A 270 18.04 2.60 -8.81
C ARG A 270 18.29 3.95 -9.50
N ILE A 271 19.12 4.77 -8.89
CA ILE A 271 19.57 6.09 -9.37
C ILE A 271 21.09 6.06 -9.45
N GLU A 272 21.64 6.10 -10.66
CA GLU A 272 23.09 6.05 -10.92
C GLU A 272 23.73 7.45 -10.98
N ASN A 273 22.93 8.48 -11.21
CA ASN A 273 23.38 9.85 -11.48
C ASN A 273 23.21 10.81 -10.29
N TYR A 274 23.06 10.28 -9.06
CA TYR A 274 23.00 11.11 -7.86
C TYR A 274 24.41 11.28 -7.26
N LEU A 275 24.87 12.54 -7.17
CA LEU A 275 26.19 12.88 -6.65
C LEU A 275 26.42 12.29 -5.25
N GLY A 276 27.62 11.74 -5.02
CA GLY A 276 28.01 11.14 -3.74
C GLY A 276 27.73 9.64 -3.62
N PHE A 277 27.06 9.03 -4.60
CA PHE A 277 26.78 7.58 -4.64
C PHE A 277 27.44 6.92 -5.85
N PRO A 278 28.75 6.59 -5.79
CA PRO A 278 29.49 6.08 -6.94
C PRO A 278 29.05 4.68 -7.43
N ARG A 279 28.21 3.98 -6.67
CA ARG A 279 27.59 2.70 -7.07
C ARG A 279 26.08 2.82 -7.30
N GLY A 280 25.57 4.05 -7.36
CA GLY A 280 24.15 4.36 -7.32
C GLY A 280 23.51 4.14 -5.95
N ILE A 281 22.23 4.51 -5.86
CA ILE A 281 21.37 4.34 -4.68
C ILE A 281 19.94 4.09 -5.13
N SER A 282 19.14 3.31 -4.40
CA SER A 282 17.70 3.23 -4.70
C SER A 282 17.00 4.54 -4.35
N GLY A 283 15.92 4.84 -5.04
CA GLY A 283 15.07 6.00 -4.75
C GLY A 283 14.57 6.01 -3.30
N SER A 284 14.13 4.84 -2.84
CA SER A 284 13.65 4.65 -1.47
C SER A 284 14.74 4.86 -0.42
N ASP A 285 15.97 4.39 -0.65
CA ASP A 285 17.09 4.62 0.28
C ASP A 285 17.54 6.09 0.28
N LEU A 286 17.54 6.75 -0.88
CA LEU A 286 17.86 8.17 -0.97
C LEU A 286 16.87 9.00 -0.15
N ALA A 287 15.56 8.81 -0.41
CA ALA A 287 14.49 9.46 0.33
C ALA A 287 14.62 9.18 1.83
N ARG A 288 14.86 7.92 2.18
CA ARG A 288 15.02 7.50 3.57
C ARG A 288 16.12 8.23 4.30
N ARG A 289 17.33 8.24 3.73
CA ARG A 289 18.49 8.86 4.37
C ARG A 289 18.26 10.35 4.59
N ALA A 290 17.65 11.02 3.61
CA ALA A 290 17.34 12.44 3.71
C ALA A 290 16.26 12.73 4.77
N THR A 291 15.20 11.91 4.85
CA THR A 291 14.17 12.00 5.89
C THR A 291 14.75 11.77 7.29
N ASP A 292 15.53 10.70 7.48
CA ASP A 292 16.15 10.38 8.76
C ASP A 292 17.11 11.52 9.19
N GLN A 293 17.83 12.13 8.23
CA GLN A 293 18.72 13.26 8.47
C GLN A 293 17.98 14.53 8.85
N SER A 294 16.91 14.90 8.15
CA SER A 294 16.13 16.11 8.44
C SER A 294 15.44 16.03 9.80
N VAL A 295 14.84 14.88 10.12
CA VAL A 295 14.23 14.63 11.45
C VAL A 295 15.27 14.74 12.56
N ARG A 296 16.45 14.13 12.39
CA ARG A 296 17.54 14.20 13.38
C ARG A 296 17.99 15.65 13.64
N LEU A 297 17.94 16.51 12.63
CA LEU A 297 18.30 17.93 12.74
C LEU A 297 17.19 18.80 13.33
N GLY A 298 16.00 18.24 13.58
CA GLY A 298 14.88 18.95 14.17
C GLY A 298 13.80 19.42 13.19
N CYS A 299 13.85 18.97 11.93
CA CYS A 299 12.73 19.18 11.02
C CYS A 299 11.51 18.37 11.49
N GLU A 300 10.36 19.03 11.58
CA GLU A 300 9.08 18.34 11.72
C GLU A 300 8.55 17.95 10.34
N ILE A 301 8.01 16.74 10.21
CA ILE A 301 7.45 16.24 8.95
C ILE A 301 6.00 15.84 9.20
N LEU A 302 5.08 16.48 8.48
CA LEU A 302 3.68 16.05 8.39
C LEU A 302 3.52 15.14 7.20
N THR A 303 2.95 13.97 7.44
CA THR A 303 2.64 12.97 6.41
C THR A 303 1.14 12.87 6.24
N ALA A 304 0.68 12.47 5.06
CA ALA A 304 -0.74 12.44 4.68
C ALA A 304 -1.42 13.82 4.79
N GLN A 305 -0.69 14.91 4.56
CA GLN A 305 -1.22 16.27 4.59
C GLN A 305 -1.05 16.97 3.25
N GLU A 306 -2.15 17.48 2.72
CA GLU A 306 -2.20 18.19 1.44
C GLU A 306 -2.43 19.68 1.72
N VAL A 307 -1.57 20.52 1.15
CA VAL A 307 -1.76 21.97 1.14
C VAL A 307 -2.66 22.33 -0.03
N THR A 308 -3.74 23.05 0.24
CA THR A 308 -4.73 23.45 -0.76
C THR A 308 -4.59 24.90 -1.19
N ASN A 309 -3.99 25.76 -0.35
CA ASN A 309 -3.81 27.18 -0.64
C ASN A 309 -2.64 27.76 0.17
N VAL A 310 -1.97 28.77 -0.38
CA VAL A 310 -1.00 29.62 0.32
C VAL A 310 -1.41 31.08 0.19
N LYS A 311 -1.84 31.70 1.29
CA LYS A 311 -2.24 33.11 1.34
C LYS A 311 -1.06 33.98 1.76
N LEU A 312 -0.90 35.14 1.11
CA LEU A 312 0.03 36.18 1.54
C LEU A 312 -0.66 37.10 2.55
N ASP A 313 -0.17 37.14 3.79
CA ASP A 313 -0.69 38.00 4.86
C ASP A 313 0.49 38.73 5.55
N PRO A 314 1.04 39.78 4.92
CA PRO A 314 2.30 40.39 5.34
C PRO A 314 2.31 40.81 6.83
N PRO A 315 3.37 40.49 7.59
CA PRO A 315 4.67 39.99 7.12
C PRO A 315 4.74 38.46 6.93
N TYR A 316 3.66 37.74 7.21
CA TYR A 316 3.60 36.28 7.22
C TYR A 316 2.95 35.71 5.95
N LYS A 317 2.94 34.38 5.88
CA LYS A 317 2.20 33.58 4.91
C LYS A 317 1.37 32.56 5.68
N VAL A 318 0.18 32.26 5.18
CA VAL A 318 -0.73 31.29 5.77
C VAL A 318 -0.83 30.10 4.82
N VAL A 319 -0.39 28.94 5.29
CA VAL A 319 -0.49 27.66 4.58
C VAL A 319 -1.77 26.97 5.03
N CYS A 320 -2.71 26.78 4.11
CA CYS A 320 -3.99 26.15 4.36
C CYS A 320 -3.94 24.66 3.98
N LEU A 321 -4.27 23.79 4.94
CA LEU A 321 -4.35 22.35 4.73
C LEU A 321 -5.76 21.95 4.26
N LYS A 322 -5.85 20.77 3.64
CA LYS A 322 -7.12 20.18 3.20
C LYS A 322 -8.13 19.95 4.33
N ASP A 323 -7.65 19.72 5.55
CA ASP A 323 -8.49 19.59 6.75
C ASP A 323 -8.92 20.95 7.35
N ASN A 324 -8.72 22.04 6.60
CA ASN A 324 -9.00 23.44 6.97
C ASN A 324 -8.14 24.00 8.11
N LYS A 325 -7.10 23.29 8.55
CA LYS A 325 -6.11 23.87 9.48
C LYS A 325 -5.23 24.86 8.75
N GLU A 326 -4.83 25.91 9.47
CA GLU A 326 -3.95 26.94 8.97
C GLU A 326 -2.65 26.97 9.79
N ILE A 327 -1.52 27.08 9.09
CA ILE A 327 -0.20 27.18 9.69
C ILE A 327 0.48 28.44 9.17
N THR A 328 1.03 29.25 10.08
CA THR A 328 1.68 30.51 9.74
C THR A 328 3.19 30.36 9.60
N THR A 329 3.78 31.11 8.66
CA THR A 329 5.24 31.11 8.45
C THR A 329 5.80 32.43 7.94
N LYS A 330 7.10 32.67 8.16
CA LYS A 330 7.84 33.77 7.52
C LYS A 330 8.23 33.43 6.08
N ALA A 331 8.63 32.18 5.83
CA ALA A 331 9.08 31.71 4.52
C ALA A 331 8.40 30.40 4.14
N VAL A 332 8.06 30.28 2.86
CA VAL A 332 7.49 29.06 2.28
C VAL A 332 8.30 28.66 1.05
N LEU A 333 8.63 27.38 0.93
CA LEU A 333 9.20 26.78 -0.27
C LEU A 333 8.19 25.82 -0.89
N ILE A 334 7.85 26.05 -2.15
CA ILE A 334 7.01 25.15 -2.93
C ILE A 334 7.92 24.17 -3.68
N ALA A 335 7.88 22.91 -3.28
CA ALA A 335 8.68 21.81 -3.81
C ALA A 335 7.79 20.62 -4.23
N THR A 336 6.61 20.92 -4.78
CA THR A 336 5.52 19.98 -5.08
C THR A 336 5.76 19.11 -6.31
N GLY A 337 6.76 19.43 -7.13
CA GLY A 337 7.16 18.62 -8.27
C GLY A 337 6.20 18.70 -9.45
N VAL A 338 6.20 17.65 -10.27
CA VAL A 338 5.44 17.56 -11.52
C VAL A 338 4.90 16.14 -11.73
N THR A 339 3.88 15.99 -12.58
CA THR A 339 3.48 14.69 -13.17
C THR A 339 3.79 14.71 -14.66
N LEU A 340 4.42 13.66 -15.18
CA LEU A 340 4.62 13.52 -16.63
C LEU A 340 3.27 13.36 -17.33
N ARG A 341 3.07 14.05 -18.44
CA ARG A 341 1.91 13.78 -19.29
C ARG A 341 2.12 12.44 -19.97
N GLU A 342 1.16 11.54 -19.82
CA GLU A 342 1.19 10.23 -20.47
C GLU A 342 0.65 10.33 -21.90
N LEU A 343 1.30 9.61 -22.81
CA LEU A 343 0.84 9.46 -24.18
C LEU A 343 -0.16 8.31 -24.24
N ASN A 344 -1.44 8.64 -24.42
CA ASN A 344 -2.50 7.65 -24.46
C ASN A 344 -2.59 6.99 -25.84
N ALA A 345 -1.87 5.87 -26.01
CA ALA A 345 -1.95 5.02 -27.19
C ALA A 345 -1.72 3.54 -26.81
N PRO A 346 -2.38 2.57 -27.48
CA PRO A 346 -2.16 1.15 -27.23
C PRO A 346 -0.68 0.77 -27.35
N GLY A 347 -0.23 -0.08 -26.43
CA GLY A 347 1.14 -0.56 -26.34
C GLY A 347 2.12 0.35 -25.60
N ILE A 348 1.83 1.65 -25.41
CA ILE A 348 2.74 2.60 -24.76
C ILE A 348 3.14 2.12 -23.37
N GLN A 349 2.17 1.81 -22.51
CA GLN A 349 2.44 1.40 -21.13
C GLN A 349 3.26 0.10 -21.07
N ARG A 350 2.96 -0.88 -21.94
CA ARG A 350 3.65 -2.18 -21.99
C ARG A 350 5.10 -2.06 -22.46
N LEU A 351 5.37 -1.16 -23.41
CA LEU A 351 6.69 -0.99 -24.02
C LEU A 351 7.51 0.16 -23.39
N THR A 352 6.97 0.82 -22.35
CA THR A 352 7.70 1.84 -21.58
C THR A 352 8.92 1.21 -20.90
N GLY A 353 10.10 1.79 -21.12
CA GLY A 353 11.39 1.24 -20.70
C GLY A 353 11.97 0.18 -21.65
N ALA A 354 11.22 -0.26 -22.66
CA ALA A 354 11.62 -1.27 -23.64
C ALA A 354 11.52 -0.70 -25.07
N GLY A 355 12.19 0.43 -25.31
CA GLY A 355 12.13 1.17 -26.58
C GLY A 355 11.15 2.34 -26.60
N VAL A 356 10.27 2.49 -25.60
CA VAL A 356 9.49 3.72 -25.37
C VAL A 356 10.00 4.43 -24.11
N TYR A 357 10.34 5.70 -24.22
CA TYR A 357 10.94 6.48 -23.15
C TYR A 357 10.26 7.83 -22.99
N TYR A 358 10.15 8.32 -21.76
CA TYR A 358 9.72 9.68 -21.47
C TYR A 358 10.92 10.57 -21.19
N GLY A 359 10.96 11.73 -21.84
CA GLY A 359 12.08 12.67 -21.78
C GLY A 359 13.36 12.14 -22.44
N ALA A 360 14.47 12.81 -22.16
CA ALA A 360 15.77 12.42 -22.66
C ALA A 360 16.34 11.31 -21.77
N ALA A 361 16.02 10.05 -22.06
CA ALA A 361 16.74 8.90 -21.51
C ALA A 361 18.14 8.83 -22.15
N LEU A 362 18.99 9.81 -21.81
CA LEU A 362 20.31 10.04 -22.44
C LEU A 362 21.23 8.82 -22.37
N THR A 363 21.04 7.94 -21.37
CA THR A 363 21.76 6.66 -21.24
C THR A 363 21.48 5.72 -22.40
N GLU A 364 20.25 5.72 -22.91
CA GLU A 364 19.80 4.79 -23.96
C GLU A 364 20.14 5.28 -25.36
N ALA A 365 20.41 6.57 -25.53
CA ALA A 365 20.65 7.16 -26.85
C ALA A 365 21.79 6.47 -27.63
N SER A 366 22.85 6.06 -26.93
CA SER A 366 23.97 5.34 -27.54
C SER A 366 23.62 3.93 -28.03
N ASN A 367 22.59 3.29 -27.45
CA ASN A 367 22.11 1.96 -27.85
C ASN A 367 21.37 1.98 -29.19
N TYR A 368 20.98 3.16 -29.68
CA TYR A 368 20.25 3.35 -30.94
C TYR A 368 21.13 3.91 -32.06
N LYS A 369 22.45 3.70 -31.97
CA LYS A 369 23.37 4.08 -33.03
C LYS A 369 22.97 3.44 -34.37
N ASP A 370 22.95 4.26 -35.42
CA ASP A 370 22.59 3.87 -36.79
C ASP A 370 21.13 3.35 -36.94
N GLN A 371 20.26 3.60 -35.96
CA GLN A 371 18.83 3.21 -35.98
C GLN A 371 17.90 4.39 -36.28
N HIS A 372 16.64 4.09 -36.62
CA HIS A 372 15.58 5.09 -36.77
C HIS A 372 14.86 5.33 -35.44
N VAL A 373 14.91 6.57 -34.97
CA VAL A 373 14.35 7.02 -33.69
C VAL A 373 13.19 8.01 -33.92
N PHE A 374 12.16 7.92 -33.10
CA PHE A 374 11.02 8.84 -33.12
C PHE A 374 11.02 9.73 -31.88
N VAL A 375 10.64 10.99 -32.05
CA VAL A 375 10.51 11.99 -30.99
C VAL A 375 9.12 12.60 -31.04
N VAL A 376 8.34 12.52 -29.96
CA VAL A 376 7.01 13.11 -29.88
C VAL A 376 7.09 14.43 -29.12
N GLY A 377 6.73 15.53 -29.77
CA GLY A 377 6.67 16.86 -29.15
C GLY A 377 7.14 17.99 -30.07
N GLY A 378 6.57 19.19 -29.89
CA GLY A 378 6.84 20.37 -30.71
C GLY A 378 7.45 21.57 -29.97
N ALA A 379 7.99 21.35 -28.76
CA ALA A 379 8.58 22.39 -27.92
C ALA A 379 10.09 22.21 -27.76
N ASN A 380 10.76 23.16 -27.11
CA ASN A 380 12.22 23.19 -26.95
C ASN A 380 12.82 21.85 -26.47
N SER A 381 12.23 21.18 -25.47
CA SER A 381 12.78 19.91 -24.97
C SER A 381 12.78 18.81 -26.04
N ALA A 382 11.73 18.76 -26.86
CA ALA A 382 11.64 17.80 -27.96
C ALA A 382 12.68 18.10 -29.05
N GLY A 383 12.83 19.38 -29.42
CA GLY A 383 13.82 19.79 -30.42
C GLY A 383 15.27 19.56 -29.97
N GLN A 384 15.58 19.87 -28.72
CA GLN A 384 16.89 19.58 -28.12
C GLN A 384 17.16 18.07 -28.08
N GLY A 385 16.14 17.28 -27.73
CA GLY A 385 16.20 15.82 -27.80
C GLY A 385 16.49 15.33 -29.23
N ALA A 386 15.75 15.82 -30.23
CA ALA A 386 15.94 15.46 -31.63
C ALA A 386 17.36 15.76 -32.11
N MET A 387 17.88 16.97 -31.85
CA MET A 387 19.26 17.34 -32.18
C MET A 387 20.30 16.45 -31.47
N TYR A 388 20.04 16.06 -30.23
CA TYR A 388 20.92 15.15 -29.50
C TYR A 388 20.93 13.74 -30.12
N PHE A 389 19.76 13.17 -30.41
CA PHE A 389 19.66 11.83 -31.02
C PHE A 389 20.19 11.79 -32.45
N ALA A 390 20.06 12.88 -33.20
CA ALA A 390 20.59 13.01 -34.57
C ALA A 390 22.12 12.81 -34.67
N ARG A 391 22.85 12.91 -33.54
CA ARG A 391 24.29 12.64 -33.47
C ARG A 391 24.64 11.15 -33.49
N PHE A 392 23.69 10.26 -33.20
CA PHE A 392 23.90 8.82 -33.05
C PHE A 392 23.05 8.00 -34.02
N SER A 393 21.80 8.42 -34.22
CA SER A 393 20.80 7.73 -35.02
C SER A 393 21.00 7.93 -36.53
N SER A 394 20.63 6.94 -37.34
CA SER A 394 20.64 7.07 -38.80
C SER A 394 19.54 8.00 -39.30
N LYS A 395 18.41 8.05 -38.58
CA LYS A 395 17.29 8.96 -38.85
C LYS A 395 16.57 9.30 -37.55
N VAL A 396 16.12 10.54 -37.41
CA VAL A 396 15.22 10.99 -36.34
C VAL A 396 13.95 11.57 -36.97
N THR A 397 12.78 11.06 -36.60
CA THR A 397 11.50 11.63 -37.03
C THR A 397 10.79 12.26 -35.85
N MET A 398 10.52 13.56 -35.93
CA MET A 398 9.73 14.31 -34.96
C MET A 398 8.25 14.25 -35.34
N LEU A 399 7.41 13.78 -34.42
CA LEU A 399 5.96 13.76 -34.53
C LEU A 399 5.39 14.91 -33.71
N VAL A 400 4.81 15.89 -34.40
CA VAL A 400 4.34 17.15 -33.82
C VAL A 400 2.84 17.26 -34.04
N ARG A 401 2.07 17.26 -32.95
CA ARG A 401 0.60 17.37 -33.03
C ARG A 401 0.12 18.72 -33.60
N GLY A 402 0.88 19.79 -33.37
CA GLY A 402 0.58 21.12 -33.91
C GLY A 402 0.99 21.26 -35.39
N GLY A 403 0.43 22.27 -36.05
CA GLY A 403 0.73 22.54 -37.47
C GLY A 403 2.10 23.18 -37.75
N SER A 404 2.85 23.55 -36.71
CA SER A 404 4.18 24.16 -36.83
C SER A 404 4.99 24.01 -35.55
N LEU A 405 6.33 24.02 -35.67
CA LEU A 405 7.26 24.15 -34.54
C LEU A 405 7.31 25.58 -33.98
N THR A 406 6.98 26.58 -34.80
CA THR A 406 7.10 28.02 -34.45
C THR A 406 6.21 28.46 -33.29
N THR A 407 5.19 27.67 -32.93
CA THR A 407 4.28 28.00 -31.82
C THR A 407 4.95 27.88 -30.46
N SER A 408 5.83 26.90 -30.28
CA SER A 408 6.37 26.53 -28.95
C SER A 408 7.88 26.28 -28.92
N MET A 409 8.55 26.33 -30.07
CA MET A 409 9.99 26.12 -30.19
C MET A 409 10.71 27.43 -30.53
N SER A 410 11.86 27.67 -29.92
CA SER A 410 12.70 28.83 -30.19
C SER A 410 13.27 28.79 -31.61
N HIS A 411 13.27 29.93 -32.32
CA HIS A 411 13.68 30.02 -33.72
C HIS A 411 15.05 29.41 -34.03
N TYR A 412 16.08 29.68 -33.22
CA TYR A 412 17.42 29.13 -33.46
C TYR A 412 17.43 27.59 -33.51
N LEU A 413 16.54 26.94 -32.75
CA LEU A 413 16.46 25.49 -32.69
C LEU A 413 15.69 24.92 -33.89
N ILE A 414 14.71 25.67 -34.38
CA ILE A 414 14.03 25.37 -35.65
C ILE A 414 15.06 25.42 -36.78
N ASP A 415 15.85 26.49 -36.87
CA ASP A 415 16.91 26.64 -37.88
C ASP A 415 17.92 25.49 -37.82
N GLN A 416 18.29 25.05 -36.61
CA GLN A 416 19.19 23.89 -36.41
C GLN A 416 18.56 22.57 -36.88
N ILE A 417 17.28 22.35 -36.60
CA ILE A 417 16.55 21.15 -37.01
C ILE A 417 16.40 21.12 -38.54
N GLU A 418 16.05 22.25 -39.15
CA GLU A 418 15.91 22.37 -40.61
C GLU A 418 17.25 22.17 -41.33
N ALA A 419 18.35 22.59 -40.73
CA ALA A 419 19.70 22.38 -41.27
C ALA A 419 20.21 20.93 -41.12
N GLN A 420 19.56 20.10 -40.31
CA GLN A 420 20.03 18.75 -39.99
C GLN A 420 19.39 17.69 -40.90
N GLU A 421 20.15 17.15 -41.85
CA GLU A 421 19.64 16.27 -42.92
C GLU A 421 18.98 14.97 -42.44
N ASN A 422 19.39 14.44 -41.29
CA ASN A 422 18.83 13.20 -40.75
C ASN A 422 17.66 13.43 -39.78
N ILE A 423 17.15 14.66 -39.65
CA ILE A 423 15.91 14.95 -38.91
C ILE A 423 14.77 15.23 -39.90
N GLU A 424 13.66 14.52 -39.71
CA GLU A 424 12.40 14.75 -40.43
C GLU A 424 11.34 15.24 -39.44
N VAL A 425 10.58 16.27 -39.80
CA VAL A 425 9.51 16.81 -38.96
C VAL A 425 8.15 16.54 -39.63
N LEU A 426 7.30 15.78 -38.95
CA LEU A 426 5.92 15.53 -39.34
C LEU A 426 4.98 16.35 -38.44
N THR A 427 4.40 17.41 -39.01
CA THR A 427 3.41 18.26 -38.33
C THR A 427 2.02 17.67 -38.42
N ASN A 428 1.10 18.18 -37.60
CA ASN A 428 -0.26 17.65 -37.47
C ASN A 428 -0.30 16.13 -37.26
N THR A 429 0.73 15.55 -36.64
CA THR A 429 0.90 14.10 -36.57
C THR A 429 0.91 13.63 -35.13
N GLU A 430 0.18 12.56 -34.82
CA GLU A 430 0.14 11.95 -33.50
C GLU A 430 0.34 10.43 -33.54
N VAL A 431 0.91 9.87 -32.47
CA VAL A 431 1.07 8.42 -32.32
C VAL A 431 -0.27 7.82 -31.94
N VAL A 432 -0.72 6.83 -32.70
CA VAL A 432 -1.99 6.14 -32.48
C VAL A 432 -1.79 4.79 -31.80
N GLU A 433 -0.65 4.13 -32.03
CA GLU A 433 -0.32 2.80 -31.49
C GLU A 433 1.19 2.54 -31.55
N VAL A 434 1.70 1.75 -30.61
CA VAL A 434 3.02 1.13 -30.69
C VAL A 434 2.94 -0.39 -30.52
N SER A 435 3.79 -1.13 -31.23
CA SER A 435 3.79 -2.60 -31.17
C SER A 435 5.20 -3.20 -31.20
N GLY A 436 5.27 -4.45 -30.73
CA GLY A 436 6.49 -5.25 -30.61
C GLY A 436 6.36 -6.28 -29.49
N GLU A 437 7.11 -7.38 -29.56
CA GLU A 437 6.97 -8.49 -28.61
C GLU A 437 7.65 -8.15 -27.28
N ASN A 438 8.99 -8.10 -27.27
CA ASN A 438 9.81 -7.83 -26.08
C ASN A 438 10.31 -6.37 -26.00
N ARG A 439 10.29 -5.65 -27.12
CA ARG A 439 10.69 -4.25 -27.24
C ARG A 439 9.89 -3.58 -28.34
N LEU A 440 9.99 -2.26 -28.45
CA LEU A 440 9.43 -1.52 -29.57
C LEU A 440 10.00 -2.03 -30.90
N GLU A 441 9.10 -2.32 -31.84
CA GLU A 441 9.44 -2.72 -33.21
C GLU A 441 8.79 -1.81 -34.25
N LYS A 442 7.58 -1.33 -33.97
CA LYS A 442 6.80 -0.49 -34.89
C LYS A 442 6.04 0.61 -34.18
N ILE A 443 5.91 1.74 -34.85
CA ILE A 443 5.00 2.84 -34.52
C ILE A 443 3.93 2.93 -35.60
N THR A 444 2.69 3.20 -35.18
CA THR A 444 1.63 3.70 -36.06
C THR A 444 1.33 5.14 -35.66
N TYR A 445 1.49 6.09 -36.59
CA TYR A 445 1.08 7.49 -36.41
C TYR A 445 -0.01 7.87 -37.42
N SER A 446 -0.79 8.90 -37.10
CA SER A 446 -1.83 9.46 -37.96
C SER A 446 -1.53 10.91 -38.27
N ASP A 447 -1.74 11.30 -39.53
CA ASP A 447 -1.91 12.71 -39.89
C ASP A 447 -3.33 13.13 -39.48
N ASN A 448 -3.45 14.17 -38.67
CA ASN A 448 -4.70 14.68 -38.12
C ASN A 448 -5.52 15.50 -39.12
N ILE A 449 -4.93 15.91 -40.24
CA ILE A 449 -5.62 16.61 -41.34
C ILE A 449 -6.23 15.58 -42.30
N SER A 450 -5.44 14.61 -42.76
CA SER A 450 -5.90 13.63 -43.76
C SER A 450 -6.59 12.41 -43.13
N GLY A 451 -6.28 12.09 -41.87
CA GLY A 451 -6.68 10.86 -41.20
C GLY A 451 -5.89 9.62 -41.64
N GLU A 452 -4.88 9.78 -42.50
CA GLU A 452 -4.05 8.68 -42.98
C GLU A 452 -3.20 8.13 -41.83
N LYS A 453 -3.21 6.81 -41.68
CA LYS A 453 -2.40 6.08 -40.70
C LYS A 453 -1.24 5.40 -41.38
N VAL A 454 -0.04 5.60 -40.86
CA VAL A 454 1.18 5.00 -41.39
C VAL A 454 1.85 4.19 -40.28
N THR A 455 2.15 2.93 -40.58
CA THR A 455 2.90 2.03 -39.69
C THR A 455 4.31 1.84 -40.22
N VAL A 456 5.32 2.13 -39.40
CA VAL A 456 6.73 2.06 -39.78
C VAL A 456 7.55 1.33 -38.71
N PRO A 457 8.68 0.70 -39.09
CA PRO A 457 9.66 0.21 -38.13
C PRO A 457 10.19 1.35 -37.26
N ALA A 458 10.33 1.11 -35.96
CA ALA A 458 10.85 2.09 -35.02
C ALA A 458 11.73 1.38 -33.99
N ALA A 459 12.97 1.84 -33.85
CA ALA A 459 13.88 1.29 -32.84
C ALA A 459 13.64 1.91 -31.45
N ALA A 460 13.25 3.19 -31.41
CA ALA A 460 12.92 3.89 -30.17
C ALA A 460 11.88 4.99 -30.39
N LEU A 461 11.12 5.27 -29.33
CA LEU A 461 10.18 6.39 -29.19
C LEU A 461 10.53 7.20 -27.95
N TYR A 462 10.84 8.48 -28.12
CA TYR A 462 11.07 9.41 -27.02
C TYR A 462 9.93 10.43 -26.93
N ILE A 463 9.28 10.49 -25.78
CA ILE A 463 8.06 11.26 -25.56
C ILE A 463 8.37 12.53 -24.75
N PHE A 464 8.17 13.68 -25.38
CA PHE A 464 8.39 15.03 -24.83
C PHE A 464 7.10 15.87 -24.87
N ILE A 465 6.02 15.33 -24.32
CA ILE A 465 4.71 16.02 -24.30
C ILE A 465 4.49 16.89 -23.04
N GLY A 466 5.56 17.12 -22.28
CA GLY A 466 5.59 18.01 -21.12
C GLY A 466 5.26 17.32 -19.80
N ALA A 467 5.36 18.09 -18.74
CA ALA A 467 4.94 17.71 -17.40
C ALA A 467 3.94 18.75 -16.87
N VAL A 468 3.03 18.33 -15.99
CA VAL A 468 2.09 19.20 -15.29
C VAL A 468 2.68 19.50 -13.92
N PRO A 469 3.12 20.75 -13.65
CA PRO A 469 3.55 21.14 -12.33
C PRO A 469 2.37 21.19 -11.38
N HIS A 470 2.58 20.82 -10.11
CA HIS A 470 1.55 20.86 -9.08
C HIS A 470 1.55 22.26 -8.43
N THR A 471 0.93 23.23 -9.10
CA THR A 471 0.93 24.66 -8.72
C THR A 471 -0.44 25.21 -8.36
N GLU A 472 -1.48 24.38 -8.35
CA GLU A 472 -2.88 24.76 -8.16
C GLU A 472 -3.10 25.55 -6.85
N MET A 473 -2.32 25.25 -5.82
CA MET A 473 -2.38 25.90 -4.50
C MET A 473 -1.97 27.38 -4.49
N VAL A 474 -1.38 27.88 -5.58
CA VAL A 474 -0.93 29.26 -5.77
C VAL A 474 -1.42 29.85 -7.08
N GLU A 475 -2.38 29.21 -7.75
CA GLU A 475 -3.05 29.80 -8.91
C GLU A 475 -3.88 31.00 -8.46
N GLY A 476 -3.53 32.18 -8.99
CA GLY A 476 -4.14 33.47 -8.68
C GLY A 476 -3.94 34.46 -9.82
#